data_AF-A0AAE0YVC2-F1
#
_entry.id   AF-A0AAE0YVC2-F1
#
_cell.length_a   1.000
_cell.length_b   1.000
_cell.length_c   1.000
_cell.angle_alpha   90.00
_cell.angle_beta   90.00
_cell.angle_gamma   90.00
#
_symmetry.space_group_name_H-M   'P 1'
#
loop_
_entity.id
_entity.type
_entity.pdbx_description
1 polymer ?
#
loop_
_entity_poly.entity_id
_entity_poly.type
_entity_poly.pdbx_seq_one_letter_code
_entity_poly.pdbx_strand_id
1 'polypeptide(L)'
;MASPILSKYTTKFGNSAPLIEGFKFILNRKNSATISWKCANWKEKCPARCLTDHSLTTIFDLKSDHNHTQPPCHSIAKQDLQNRCKKRSLHNTDERPAKVIIQELQADKVDIVPREYSSIRKAIYIARRSVKPKLPRDIDETIHVLEEGNFDKPDDFTYATKNKVVMMTFEKNYQYFTNDSPLFGDGTFKCSPQFFFQLYIFHVERLGYYMPMFYFLLPNKKQETYEVMLGLLIDECQKRGLIFSPSRINLDFESATHQAFKKVFPEIDIFGCNFHLKQAWLRKCNELGLKKDYEDKESEIHKWMRILFGMPFLPSEQVIPFFCIEATCLSPIDPRIEELEEYLLKNYIESQNLPPSMWASQDLSRPRTTNCCESFHAHFQKFFQNSNPNIFTLINRLGDVQQLTLMKFSAISKGENAKTRKRDRCQRERWEKAIQEFREARISRVEYVNKMSYKLF
;
A
#
# COMPACT_ATOMS: atom_id res chain seq x y z
N MET A 1 21.67 -40.61 45.93
CA MET A 1 21.47 -39.25 46.48
C MET A 1 20.99 -38.37 45.34
N ALA A 2 19.91 -37.61 45.54
CA ALA A 2 19.34 -36.79 44.49
C ALA A 2 20.06 -35.44 44.41
N SER A 3 20.56 -35.08 43.23
CA SER A 3 21.35 -33.86 43.02
C SER A 3 20.51 -32.76 42.36
N PRO A 4 20.64 -31.48 42.74
CA PRO A 4 19.91 -30.40 42.09
C PRO A 4 20.42 -30.14 40.66
N ILE A 5 19.52 -29.78 39.74
CA ILE A 5 19.90 -29.33 38.39
C ILE A 5 20.31 -27.86 38.44
N LEU A 6 21.61 -27.60 38.30
CA LEU A 6 22.19 -26.24 38.36
C LEU A 6 22.02 -25.46 37.05
N SER A 7 21.94 -26.15 35.91
CA SER A 7 21.81 -25.49 34.61
C SER A 7 20.89 -26.23 33.64
N LYS A 8 20.15 -25.45 32.85
CA LYS A 8 19.22 -25.91 31.80
C LYS A 8 19.56 -25.18 30.51
N TYR A 9 19.29 -25.81 29.38
CA TYR A 9 19.36 -25.15 28.08
C TYR A 9 18.04 -25.33 27.31
N THR A 10 17.79 -24.47 26.33
CA THR A 10 16.58 -24.60 25.50
C THR A 10 16.91 -25.40 24.24
N THR A 11 16.21 -26.51 24.02
CA THR A 11 16.37 -27.36 22.82
C THR A 11 15.97 -26.61 21.54
N LYS A 12 16.34 -27.15 20.36
CA LYS A 12 15.94 -26.57 19.06
C LYS A 12 14.41 -26.47 18.88
N PHE A 13 13.66 -27.30 19.61
CA PHE A 13 12.20 -27.35 19.58
C PHE A 13 11.55 -26.50 20.68
N GLY A 14 12.33 -25.73 21.45
CA GLY A 14 11.80 -24.81 22.48
C GLY A 14 11.58 -25.44 23.86
N ASN A 15 11.81 -26.74 24.03
CA ASN A 15 11.68 -27.42 25.32
C ASN A 15 12.94 -27.23 26.17
N SER A 16 12.78 -27.11 27.49
CA SER A 16 13.90 -27.12 28.43
C SER A 16 14.50 -28.52 28.55
N ALA A 17 15.82 -28.58 28.65
CA ALA A 17 16.57 -29.82 28.83
C ALA A 17 17.75 -29.63 29.80
N PRO A 18 18.21 -30.69 30.47
CA PRO A 18 19.33 -30.61 31.41
C PRO A 18 20.64 -30.28 30.69
N LEU A 19 21.37 -29.32 31.25
CA LEU A 19 22.78 -29.07 30.94
C LEU A 19 23.57 -29.46 32.18
N ILE A 20 24.28 -30.59 32.13
CA ILE A 20 24.98 -31.16 33.28
C ILE A 20 26.46 -31.17 32.93
N GLU A 21 27.30 -30.56 33.76
CA GLU A 21 28.76 -30.50 33.55
C GLU A 21 29.14 -30.00 32.13
N GLY A 22 28.38 -29.05 31.58
CA GLY A 22 28.58 -28.51 30.22
C GLY A 22 28.10 -29.42 29.08
N PHE A 23 27.61 -30.63 29.37
CA PHE A 23 27.11 -31.57 28.37
C PHE A 23 25.59 -31.45 28.17
N LYS A 24 25.17 -31.45 26.89
CA LYS A 24 23.77 -31.38 26.49
C LYS A 24 23.12 -32.77 26.58
N PHE A 25 22.00 -32.87 27.30
CA PHE A 25 21.17 -34.07 27.35
C PHE A 25 19.88 -33.89 26.55
N ILE A 26 19.50 -34.89 25.75
CA ILE A 26 18.27 -34.91 24.96
C ILE A 26 17.31 -35.96 25.48
N LEU A 27 16.01 -35.73 25.26
CA LEU A 27 14.95 -36.63 25.70
C LEU A 27 15.16 -38.03 25.13
N ASN A 28 15.12 -39.04 26.00
CA ASN A 28 15.14 -40.45 25.62
C ASN A 28 13.79 -41.11 25.86
N ARG A 29 13.24 -41.01 27.08
CA ARG A 29 11.92 -41.56 27.43
C ARG A 29 11.27 -40.70 28.50
N LYS A 30 9.94 -40.56 28.44
CA LYS A 30 9.14 -39.88 29.46
C LYS A 30 8.18 -40.87 30.09
N ASN A 31 8.22 -41.00 31.41
CA ASN A 31 7.30 -41.81 32.20
C ASN A 31 6.38 -40.89 33.03
N SER A 32 5.43 -41.46 33.79
CA SER A 32 4.50 -40.70 34.63
C SER A 32 5.22 -39.84 35.68
N ALA A 33 6.28 -40.36 36.31
CA ALA A 33 7.00 -39.67 37.39
C ALA A 33 8.35 -39.05 36.98
N THR A 34 8.99 -39.55 35.93
CA THR A 34 10.39 -39.22 35.60
C THR A 34 10.64 -39.03 34.11
N ILE A 35 11.71 -38.31 33.78
CA ILE A 35 12.22 -38.16 32.43
C ILE A 35 13.62 -38.75 32.34
N SER A 36 13.80 -39.71 31.44
CA SER A 36 15.09 -40.26 31.07
C SER A 36 15.68 -39.47 29.91
N TRP A 37 16.93 -39.09 30.05
CA TRP A 37 17.71 -38.37 29.06
C TRP A 37 18.96 -39.16 28.67
N LYS A 38 19.47 -38.86 27.47
CA LYS A 38 20.74 -39.37 26.95
C LYS A 38 21.58 -38.23 26.41
N CYS A 39 22.90 -38.40 26.37
CA CYS A 39 23.77 -37.38 25.80
C CYS A 39 23.39 -37.02 24.36
N ALA A 40 23.49 -35.74 23.98
CA ALA A 40 23.23 -35.28 22.62
C ALA A 40 24.14 -35.94 21.57
N ASN A 41 25.36 -36.32 21.95
CA ASN A 41 26.32 -37.05 21.09
C ASN A 41 26.16 -38.58 21.18
N TRP A 42 24.98 -39.09 21.53
CA TRP A 42 24.71 -40.53 21.60
C TRP A 42 25.03 -41.29 20.30
N LYS A 43 25.02 -40.62 19.14
CA LYS A 43 25.40 -41.23 17.85
C LYS A 43 26.88 -41.62 17.80
N GLU A 44 27.73 -40.89 18.53
CA GLU A 44 29.14 -41.22 18.75
C GLU A 44 29.32 -42.28 19.85
N LYS A 45 28.26 -43.06 20.14
CA LYS A 45 28.20 -44.10 21.17
C LYS A 45 28.50 -43.59 22.58
N CYS A 46 28.22 -42.32 22.86
CA CYS A 46 28.36 -41.75 24.21
C CYS A 46 27.43 -42.46 25.22
N PRO A 47 27.97 -42.98 26.35
CA PRO A 47 27.19 -43.78 27.29
C PRO A 47 26.44 -42.94 28.33
N ALA A 48 26.66 -41.62 28.39
CA ALA A 48 26.08 -40.77 29.41
C ALA A 48 24.54 -40.67 29.35
N ARG A 49 23.92 -40.81 30.52
CA ARG A 49 22.45 -40.86 30.74
C ARG A 49 22.12 -40.12 32.03
N CYS A 50 20.94 -39.50 32.10
CA CYS A 50 20.43 -38.97 33.36
C CYS A 50 18.92 -39.20 33.50
N LEU A 51 18.45 -39.25 34.74
CA LEU A 51 17.05 -39.38 35.10
C LEU A 51 16.66 -38.18 35.97
N THR A 52 15.62 -37.46 35.60
CA THR A 52 15.16 -36.27 36.32
C THR A 52 13.67 -36.34 36.62
N ASP A 53 13.20 -35.44 37.47
CA ASP A 53 11.79 -35.07 37.56
C ASP A 53 11.31 -34.27 36.33
N HIS A 54 10.00 -34.06 36.21
CA HIS A 54 9.41 -33.29 35.11
C HIS A 54 9.72 -31.78 35.19
N SER A 55 9.90 -31.25 36.40
CA SER A 55 10.26 -29.85 36.65
C SER A 55 11.73 -29.53 36.34
N LEU A 56 12.53 -30.56 36.04
CA LEU A 56 13.98 -30.44 35.87
C LEU A 56 14.61 -29.77 37.11
N THR A 57 14.16 -30.10 38.31
CA THR A 57 14.70 -29.57 39.56
C THR A 57 15.64 -30.57 40.21
N THR A 58 15.38 -31.87 40.04
CA THR A 58 16.09 -32.93 40.73
C THR A 58 16.56 -34.01 39.77
N ILE A 59 17.81 -34.43 39.94
CA ILE A 59 18.43 -35.57 39.26
C ILE A 59 18.33 -36.79 40.19
N PHE A 60 17.62 -37.82 39.74
CA PHE A 60 17.48 -39.09 40.46
C PHE A 60 18.63 -40.07 40.18
N ASP A 61 19.15 -40.04 38.95
CA ASP A 61 20.26 -40.90 38.52
C ASP A 61 21.10 -40.19 37.44
N LEU A 62 22.42 -40.32 37.50
CA LEU A 62 23.36 -39.70 36.56
C LEU A 62 24.54 -40.62 36.28
N LYS A 63 24.70 -40.96 35.01
CA LYS A 63 25.91 -41.54 34.44
C LYS A 63 26.61 -40.49 33.58
N SER A 64 27.70 -39.90 34.09
CA SER A 64 28.43 -38.78 33.47
C SER A 64 29.65 -39.20 32.63
N ASP A 65 29.81 -40.49 32.32
CA ASP A 65 30.93 -40.95 31.49
C ASP A 65 30.75 -40.46 30.05
N HIS A 66 31.57 -39.52 29.61
CA HIS A 66 31.56 -38.98 28.25
C HIS A 66 32.81 -39.43 27.48
N ASN A 67 32.63 -39.90 26.24
CA ASN A 67 33.71 -40.27 25.33
C ASN A 67 34.05 -39.17 24.30
N HIS A 68 33.63 -37.94 24.60
CA HIS A 68 33.81 -36.78 23.73
C HIS A 68 33.98 -35.51 24.58
N THR A 69 34.52 -34.47 23.98
CA THR A 69 34.67 -33.17 24.64
C THR A 69 33.34 -32.42 24.75
N GLN A 70 33.29 -31.45 25.66
CA GLN A 70 32.14 -30.57 25.81
C GLN A 70 31.89 -29.78 24.52
N PRO A 71 30.63 -29.51 24.17
CA PRO A 71 30.33 -28.58 23.09
C PRO A 71 30.88 -27.17 23.44
N PRO A 72 31.39 -26.40 22.46
CA PRO A 72 31.83 -25.03 22.71
C PRO A 72 30.71 -24.20 23.36
N CYS A 73 31.02 -23.42 24.39
CA CYS A 73 30.06 -22.56 25.09
C CYS A 73 29.24 -21.68 24.12
N HIS A 74 29.91 -21.17 23.09
CA HIS A 74 29.30 -20.44 21.97
C HIS A 74 28.14 -21.18 21.28
N SER A 75 28.23 -22.51 21.13
CA SER A 75 27.18 -23.33 20.53
C SER A 75 25.90 -23.37 21.37
N ILE A 76 26.02 -23.25 22.69
CA ILE A 76 24.88 -23.17 23.62
C ILE A 76 24.27 -21.79 23.54
N ALA A 77 25.08 -20.74 23.72
CA ALA A 77 24.63 -19.33 23.67
C ALA A 77 23.91 -18.98 22.37
N LYS A 78 24.44 -19.40 21.21
CA LYS A 78 23.79 -19.25 19.91
C LYS A 78 22.43 -19.92 19.84
N GLN A 79 22.31 -21.12 20.39
CA GLN A 79 21.06 -21.88 20.35
C GLN A 79 19.98 -21.20 21.20
N ASP A 80 20.36 -20.68 22.36
CA ASP A 80 19.44 -19.92 23.22
C ASP A 80 19.05 -18.60 22.55
N LEU A 81 19.99 -17.86 21.94
CA LEU A 81 19.71 -16.69 21.11
C LEU A 81 18.70 -17.01 20.00
N GLN A 82 18.91 -18.09 19.25
CA GLN A 82 18.00 -18.53 18.19
C GLN A 82 16.59 -18.82 18.74
N ASN A 83 16.48 -19.42 19.91
CA ASN A 83 15.20 -19.75 20.55
C ASN A 83 14.46 -18.49 21.02
N ARG A 84 15.16 -17.53 21.65
CA ARG A 84 14.58 -16.25 22.04
C ARG A 84 14.11 -15.46 20.81
N CYS A 85 14.94 -15.39 19.77
CA CYS A 85 14.58 -14.79 18.48
C CYS A 85 13.29 -15.41 17.90
N LYS A 86 13.19 -16.74 17.86
CA LYS A 86 11.97 -17.43 17.39
C LYS A 86 10.76 -17.03 18.24
N LYS A 87 10.86 -17.13 19.57
CA LYS A 87 9.74 -16.83 20.49
C LYS A 87 9.25 -15.40 20.32
N ARG A 88 10.15 -14.42 20.32
CA ARG A 88 9.83 -13.00 20.09
C ARG A 88 9.21 -12.77 18.72
N SER A 89 9.71 -13.46 17.70
CA SER A 89 9.23 -13.30 16.32
C SER A 89 7.80 -13.81 16.09
N LEU A 90 7.28 -14.67 16.98
CA LEU A 90 5.90 -15.16 16.97
C LEU A 90 4.92 -14.12 17.49
N HIS A 91 5.33 -13.28 18.45
CA HIS A 91 4.52 -12.17 18.96
C HIS A 91 4.61 -10.93 18.05
N ASN A 92 5.76 -10.72 17.38
CA ASN A 92 5.98 -9.61 16.46
C ASN A 92 6.22 -10.14 15.03
N THR A 93 5.21 -10.72 14.40
CA THR A 93 5.36 -11.36 13.08
C THR A 93 5.72 -10.36 11.96
N ASP A 94 5.36 -9.10 12.16
CA ASP A 94 5.64 -8.01 11.23
C ASP A 94 7.02 -7.40 11.43
N GLU A 95 7.73 -7.61 12.53
CA GLU A 95 9.04 -6.98 12.74
C GLU A 95 10.10 -7.61 11.82
N ARG A 96 11.00 -6.81 11.23
CA ARG A 96 12.08 -7.35 10.39
C ARG A 96 12.92 -8.33 11.19
N PRO A 97 13.23 -9.55 10.67
CA PRO A 97 14.06 -10.51 11.40
C PRO A 97 15.41 -9.93 11.84
N ALA A 98 16.01 -9.05 11.05
CA ALA A 98 17.24 -8.34 11.42
C ALA A 98 17.07 -7.52 12.70
N LYS A 99 15.96 -6.80 12.84
CA LYS A 99 15.66 -5.99 14.02
C LYS A 99 15.43 -6.86 15.26
N VAL A 100 14.69 -7.96 15.11
CA VAL A 100 14.51 -8.96 16.18
C VAL A 100 15.86 -9.52 16.63
N ILE A 101 16.73 -9.93 15.70
CA ILE A 101 18.05 -10.47 16.02
C ILE A 101 18.93 -9.43 16.73
N ILE A 102 18.97 -8.19 16.23
CA ILE A 102 19.76 -7.11 16.84
C ILE A 102 19.30 -6.81 18.27
N GLN A 103 17.99 -6.74 18.51
CA GLN A 103 17.44 -6.51 19.86
C GLN A 103 17.82 -7.62 20.83
N GLU A 104 17.81 -8.89 20.38
CA GLU A 104 18.21 -10.02 21.22
C GLU A 104 19.73 -10.09 21.45
N LEU A 105 20.54 -9.63 20.49
CA LEU A 105 22.00 -9.49 20.65
C LEU A 105 22.37 -8.33 21.59
N GLN A 106 21.57 -7.27 21.63
CA GLN A 106 21.75 -6.18 22.57
C GLN A 106 21.39 -6.59 24.00
N ALA A 107 20.39 -7.46 24.17
CA ALA A 107 19.99 -7.98 25.47
C ALA A 107 20.99 -9.00 26.04
N ASP A 108 21.70 -9.73 25.19
CA ASP A 108 22.64 -10.79 25.57
C ASP A 108 23.82 -10.80 24.60
N LYS A 109 25.02 -10.46 25.09
CA LYS A 109 26.24 -10.25 24.30
C LYS A 109 26.80 -11.58 23.76
N VAL A 110 26.15 -12.11 22.74
CA VAL A 110 26.59 -13.31 22.01
C VAL A 110 27.21 -12.90 20.68
N ASP A 111 28.50 -13.15 20.50
CA ASP A 111 29.16 -12.92 19.22
C ASP A 111 28.68 -13.95 18.19
N ILE A 112 28.19 -13.50 17.03
CA ILE A 112 27.74 -14.38 15.94
C ILE A 112 28.43 -14.00 14.63
N VAL A 113 28.72 -15.01 13.79
CA VAL A 113 29.29 -14.78 12.45
C VAL A 113 28.19 -14.74 11.37
N PRO A 114 28.44 -14.19 10.16
CA PRO A 114 27.41 -14.03 9.12
C PRO A 114 26.64 -15.31 8.73
N ARG A 115 27.31 -16.48 8.75
CA ARG A 115 26.68 -17.79 8.52
C ARG A 115 25.62 -18.11 9.58
N GLU A 116 25.87 -17.71 10.82
CA GLU A 116 25.01 -17.99 11.96
C GLU A 116 23.83 -17.03 12.01
N TYR A 117 24.08 -15.75 11.73
CA TYR A 117 23.03 -14.78 11.46
C TYR A 117 22.04 -15.30 10.41
N SER A 118 22.56 -15.82 9.30
CA SER A 118 21.74 -16.40 8.22
C SER A 118 20.92 -17.61 8.69
N SER A 119 21.47 -18.44 9.57
CA SER A 119 20.79 -19.61 10.14
C SER A 119 19.66 -19.19 11.11
N ILE A 120 19.92 -18.23 11.99
CA ILE A 120 18.93 -17.68 12.93
C ILE A 120 17.79 -17.01 12.14
N ARG A 121 18.15 -16.22 11.12
CA ARG A 121 17.19 -15.58 10.22
C ARG A 121 16.26 -16.59 9.55
N LYS A 122 16.81 -17.70 9.01
CA LYS A 122 16.01 -18.80 8.43
C LYS A 122 15.08 -19.44 9.47
N ALA A 123 15.56 -19.65 10.69
CA ALA A 123 14.76 -20.24 11.76
C ALA A 123 13.58 -19.35 12.19
N ILE A 124 13.75 -18.02 12.21
CA ILE A 124 12.67 -17.06 12.42
C ILE A 124 11.59 -17.20 11.35
N TYR A 125 11.98 -17.27 10.07
CA TYR A 125 11.02 -17.44 8.98
C TYR A 125 10.24 -18.75 9.09
N ILE A 126 10.91 -19.85 9.42
CA ILE A 126 10.26 -21.16 9.60
C ILE A 126 9.26 -21.11 10.77
N ALA A 127 9.66 -20.54 11.91
CA ALA A 127 8.79 -20.40 13.08
C ALA A 127 7.56 -19.53 12.79
N ARG A 128 7.73 -18.42 12.06
CA ARG A 128 6.60 -17.59 11.62
C ARG A 128 5.68 -18.33 10.66
N ARG A 129 6.22 -19.19 9.78
CA ARG A 129 5.43 -19.94 8.81
C ARG A 129 4.60 -21.04 9.46
N SER A 130 5.01 -21.59 10.61
CA SER A 130 4.25 -22.64 11.30
C SER A 130 2.97 -22.16 11.99
N VAL A 131 2.81 -20.85 12.21
CA VAL A 131 1.60 -20.24 12.78
C VAL A 131 0.76 -19.48 11.75
N LYS A 132 1.30 -19.22 10.55
CA LYS A 132 0.55 -18.49 9.53
C LYS A 132 -0.29 -19.46 8.69
N PRO A 133 -1.50 -19.04 8.27
CA PRO A 133 -2.28 -19.79 7.31
C PRO A 133 -1.49 -20.00 6.02
N LYS A 134 -1.77 -21.12 5.35
CA LYS A 134 -1.14 -21.44 4.07
C LYS A 134 -1.49 -20.31 3.09
N LEU A 135 -0.45 -19.73 2.47
CA LEU A 135 -0.66 -18.67 1.50
C LEU A 135 -1.34 -19.25 0.25
N PRO A 136 -2.34 -18.56 -0.31
CA PRO A 136 -2.93 -18.94 -1.59
C PRO A 136 -1.87 -18.89 -2.70
N ARG A 137 -2.08 -19.67 -3.75
CA ARG A 137 -1.14 -19.83 -4.87
C ARG A 137 -1.61 -19.19 -6.17
N ASP A 138 -2.87 -18.77 -6.22
CA ASP A 138 -3.49 -18.08 -7.35
C ASP A 138 -4.68 -17.24 -6.87
N ILE A 139 -5.38 -16.60 -7.82
CA ILE A 139 -6.57 -15.79 -7.55
C ILE A 139 -7.69 -16.65 -6.96
N ASP A 140 -7.91 -17.85 -7.50
CA ASP A 140 -9.05 -18.69 -7.15
C ASP A 140 -8.88 -19.25 -5.72
N GLU A 141 -7.68 -19.67 -5.34
CA GLU A 141 -7.34 -20.00 -3.95
C GLU A 141 -7.45 -18.80 -3.02
N THR A 142 -7.09 -17.59 -3.49
CA THR A 142 -7.23 -16.38 -2.66
C THR A 142 -8.71 -16.10 -2.37
N ILE A 143 -9.57 -16.19 -3.38
CA ILE A 143 -11.01 -16.02 -3.25
C ILE A 143 -11.60 -17.09 -2.35
N HIS A 144 -11.21 -18.35 -2.54
CA HIS A 144 -11.69 -19.45 -1.70
C HIS A 144 -11.36 -19.24 -0.22
N VAL A 145 -10.11 -18.85 0.09
CA VAL A 145 -9.69 -18.52 1.47
C VAL A 145 -10.49 -17.36 2.05
N LEU A 146 -10.81 -16.35 1.24
CA LEU A 146 -11.68 -15.26 1.66
C LEU A 146 -13.08 -15.79 1.95
N GLU A 147 -13.69 -16.54 1.03
CA GLU A 147 -15.05 -17.08 1.18
C GLU A 147 -15.21 -18.03 2.38
N GLU A 148 -14.20 -18.83 2.70
CA GLU A 148 -14.17 -19.65 3.93
C GLU A 148 -14.22 -18.80 5.21
N GLY A 149 -13.71 -17.57 5.17
CA GLY A 149 -13.76 -16.62 6.28
C GLY A 149 -12.87 -16.95 7.48
N ASN A 150 -12.11 -18.06 7.43
CA ASN A 150 -11.26 -18.56 8.52
C ASN A 150 -9.87 -17.89 8.53
N PHE A 151 -9.83 -16.58 8.74
CA PHE A 151 -8.59 -15.83 8.87
C PHE A 151 -8.75 -14.64 9.83
N ASP A 152 -7.64 -14.22 10.44
CA ASP A 152 -7.60 -13.03 11.27
C ASP A 152 -7.91 -11.79 10.41
N LYS A 153 -8.94 -11.05 10.78
CA LYS A 153 -9.37 -9.83 10.11
C LYS A 153 -9.72 -8.74 11.14
N PRO A 154 -9.55 -7.45 10.81
CA PRO A 154 -9.98 -6.37 11.69
C PRO A 154 -11.49 -6.39 11.94
N ASP A 155 -11.90 -5.75 13.03
CA ASP A 155 -13.32 -5.51 13.33
C ASP A 155 -13.98 -4.68 12.21
N ASP A 156 -15.28 -4.92 11.99
CA ASP A 156 -16.10 -4.31 10.93
C ASP A 156 -15.60 -4.55 9.49
N PHE A 157 -14.55 -5.36 9.28
CA PHE A 157 -14.04 -5.67 7.95
C PHE A 157 -15.00 -6.56 7.17
N THR A 158 -15.34 -6.14 5.95
CA THR A 158 -16.21 -6.87 5.03
C THR A 158 -15.58 -6.97 3.66
N TYR A 159 -15.97 -8.00 2.91
CA TYR A 159 -15.51 -8.24 1.56
C TYR A 159 -16.61 -8.92 0.73
N ALA A 160 -16.48 -8.80 -0.59
CA ALA A 160 -17.33 -9.48 -1.55
C ALA A 160 -16.48 -9.89 -2.76
N THR A 161 -16.87 -10.97 -3.44
CA THR A 161 -16.14 -11.52 -4.58
C THR A 161 -17.10 -11.70 -5.76
N LYS A 162 -16.64 -11.39 -6.98
CA LYS A 162 -17.39 -11.61 -8.22
C LYS A 162 -16.44 -11.67 -9.40
N ASN A 163 -16.51 -12.71 -10.23
CA ASN A 163 -15.69 -12.87 -11.46
C ASN A 163 -14.21 -12.48 -11.28
N LYS A 164 -13.55 -13.02 -10.25
CA LYS A 164 -12.13 -12.75 -9.92
C LYS A 164 -11.82 -11.32 -9.44
N VAL A 165 -12.82 -10.48 -9.23
CA VAL A 165 -12.72 -9.20 -8.51
C VAL A 165 -13.01 -9.44 -7.04
N VAL A 166 -12.17 -8.88 -6.18
CA VAL A 166 -12.37 -8.88 -4.72
C VAL A 166 -12.57 -7.45 -4.25
N MET A 167 -13.73 -7.13 -3.70
CA MET A 167 -14.00 -5.90 -2.98
C MET A 167 -13.71 -6.10 -1.50
N MET A 168 -13.06 -5.14 -0.86
CA MET A 168 -12.77 -5.09 0.57
C MET A 168 -13.10 -3.70 1.11
N THR A 169 -13.73 -3.63 2.28
CA THR A 169 -14.09 -2.38 2.94
C THR A 169 -14.37 -2.61 4.43
N PHE A 170 -14.90 -1.59 5.10
CA PHE A 170 -15.34 -1.62 6.48
C PHE A 170 -16.78 -1.14 6.56
N GLU A 171 -17.59 -1.73 7.44
CA GLU A 171 -19.03 -1.46 7.50
C GLU A 171 -19.38 0.02 7.70
N LYS A 172 -18.57 0.74 8.49
CA LYS A 172 -18.75 2.19 8.69
C LYS A 172 -18.51 3.03 7.44
N ASN A 173 -17.75 2.53 6.45
CA ASN A 173 -17.43 3.30 5.25
C ASN A 173 -18.69 3.57 4.41
N TYR A 174 -19.64 2.64 4.38
CA TYR A 174 -20.91 2.83 3.67
C TYR A 174 -21.69 4.06 4.15
N GLN A 175 -21.61 4.41 5.44
CA GLN A 175 -22.31 5.58 6.02
C GLN A 175 -21.75 6.92 5.53
N TYR A 176 -20.48 6.95 5.13
CA TYR A 176 -19.78 8.14 4.64
C TYR A 176 -19.61 8.14 3.11
N PHE A 177 -20.08 7.10 2.44
CA PHE A 177 -20.06 6.96 0.99
C PHE A 177 -21.40 7.38 0.38
N THR A 178 -21.54 8.68 0.11
CA THR A 178 -22.77 9.30 -0.40
C THR A 178 -22.60 9.78 -1.83
N ASN A 179 -23.70 9.85 -2.59
CA ASN A 179 -23.69 10.24 -4.01
C ASN A 179 -23.21 11.68 -4.26
N ASP A 180 -23.34 12.57 -3.27
CA ASP A 180 -22.99 13.99 -3.42
C ASP A 180 -21.51 14.29 -3.17
N SER A 181 -20.81 13.34 -2.53
CA SER A 181 -19.42 13.54 -2.15
C SER A 181 -18.50 13.45 -3.37
N PRO A 182 -17.51 14.34 -3.52
CA PRO A 182 -16.47 14.18 -4.53
C PRO A 182 -15.83 12.79 -4.44
N LEU A 183 -16.03 12.00 -5.50
CA LEU A 183 -15.55 10.63 -5.63
C LEU A 183 -14.28 10.62 -6.48
N PHE A 184 -13.34 9.76 -6.10
CA PHE A 184 -12.08 9.57 -6.80
C PHE A 184 -11.79 8.08 -6.92
N GLY A 185 -11.34 7.66 -8.10
CA GLY A 185 -10.87 6.29 -8.34
C GLY A 185 -9.42 6.30 -8.81
N ASP A 186 -8.57 5.53 -8.13
CA ASP A 186 -7.15 5.43 -8.47
C ASP A 186 -6.63 3.99 -8.32
N GLY A 187 -5.77 3.57 -9.24
CA GLY A 187 -5.20 2.23 -9.31
C GLY A 187 -3.71 2.21 -8.96
N THR A 188 -3.30 1.35 -8.03
CA THR A 188 -1.90 1.19 -7.63
C THR A 188 -1.42 -0.25 -7.75
N PHE A 189 -0.22 -0.42 -8.31
CA PHE A 189 0.41 -1.72 -8.52
C PHE A 189 1.22 -2.20 -7.31
N LYS A 190 1.93 -1.28 -6.65
CA LYS A 190 2.97 -1.63 -5.65
C LYS A 190 2.42 -2.30 -4.39
N CYS A 191 1.15 -2.05 -4.10
CA CYS A 191 0.44 -2.58 -2.93
C CYS A 191 -0.52 -3.73 -3.30
N SER A 192 -0.58 -4.14 -4.58
CA SER A 192 -1.42 -5.24 -5.04
C SER A 192 -0.82 -6.59 -4.63
N PRO A 193 -1.61 -7.54 -4.08
CA PRO A 193 -1.12 -8.89 -3.85
C PRO A 193 -0.70 -9.57 -5.15
N GLN A 194 0.25 -10.51 -5.03
CA GLN A 194 0.98 -11.10 -6.15
C GLN A 194 0.13 -11.58 -7.34
N PHE A 195 -1.08 -12.10 -7.10
CA PHE A 195 -1.93 -12.68 -8.15
C PHE A 195 -2.87 -11.68 -8.81
N PHE A 196 -2.96 -10.46 -8.29
CA PHE A 196 -3.83 -9.41 -8.84
C PHE A 196 -2.99 -8.37 -9.55
N PHE A 197 -3.51 -7.90 -10.68
CA PHE A 197 -2.83 -6.94 -11.52
C PHE A 197 -2.73 -5.57 -10.85
N GLN A 198 -3.76 -5.15 -10.12
CA GLN A 198 -3.75 -3.89 -9.39
C GLN A 198 -4.69 -3.89 -8.18
N LEU A 199 -4.39 -3.02 -7.23
CA LEU A 199 -5.29 -2.57 -6.19
C LEU A 199 -5.92 -1.25 -6.64
N TYR A 200 -7.23 -1.24 -6.85
CA TYR A 200 -7.99 -0.05 -7.21
C TYR A 200 -8.76 0.47 -5.98
N ILE A 201 -8.77 1.78 -5.76
CA ILE A 201 -9.27 2.36 -4.51
C ILE A 201 -10.23 3.50 -4.81
N PHE A 202 -11.46 3.39 -4.29
CA PHE A 202 -12.37 4.54 -4.22
C PHE A 202 -12.09 5.35 -2.97
N HIS A 203 -11.98 6.66 -3.18
CA HIS A 203 -11.84 7.62 -2.11
C HIS A 203 -12.94 8.67 -2.17
N VAL A 204 -13.24 9.23 -1.00
CA VAL A 204 -14.17 10.34 -0.84
C VAL A 204 -13.45 11.52 -0.19
N GLU A 205 -13.77 12.72 -0.65
CA GLU A 205 -13.41 13.96 0.04
C GLU A 205 -14.62 14.57 0.75
N ARG A 206 -14.47 14.90 2.04
CA ARG A 206 -15.51 15.62 2.81
C ARG A 206 -14.88 16.54 3.84
N LEU A 207 -15.30 17.81 3.86
CA LEU A 207 -14.72 18.87 4.73
C LEU A 207 -13.18 18.95 4.64
N GLY A 208 -12.64 18.74 3.42
CA GLY A 208 -11.20 18.70 3.14
C GLY A 208 -10.47 17.44 3.62
N TYR A 209 -11.17 16.47 4.22
CA TYR A 209 -10.61 15.17 4.55
C TYR A 209 -10.76 14.21 3.38
N TYR A 210 -9.62 13.71 2.90
CA TYR A 210 -9.55 12.67 1.89
C TYR A 210 -9.47 11.28 2.54
N MET A 211 -10.37 10.37 2.17
CA MET A 211 -10.58 9.09 2.86
C MET A 211 -10.72 7.95 1.87
N PRO A 212 -9.88 6.90 1.94
CA PRO A 212 -10.10 5.68 1.18
C PRO A 212 -11.29 4.91 1.77
N MET A 213 -12.18 4.44 0.91
CA MET A 213 -13.47 3.87 1.31
C MET A 213 -13.59 2.41 0.87
N PHE A 214 -13.25 2.11 -0.38
CA PHE A 214 -13.38 0.77 -0.94
C PHE A 214 -12.12 0.38 -1.69
N TYR A 215 -11.70 -0.86 -1.51
CA TYR A 215 -10.46 -1.42 -2.04
C TYR A 215 -10.81 -2.61 -2.92
N PHE A 216 -10.33 -2.63 -4.17
CA PHE A 216 -10.62 -3.68 -5.13
C PHE A 216 -9.34 -4.31 -5.64
N LEU A 217 -9.25 -5.63 -5.54
CA LEU A 217 -8.22 -6.39 -6.22
C LEU A 217 -8.73 -6.80 -7.58
N LEU A 218 -8.08 -6.31 -8.63
CA LEU A 218 -8.50 -6.51 -10.02
C LEU A 218 -7.54 -7.45 -10.75
N PRO A 219 -8.05 -8.43 -11.52
CA PRO A 219 -7.23 -9.38 -12.27
C PRO A 219 -6.56 -8.76 -13.50
N ASN A 220 -7.06 -7.64 -14.02
CA ASN A 220 -6.55 -6.92 -15.18
C ASN A 220 -7.16 -5.50 -15.27
N LYS A 221 -6.82 -4.76 -16.34
CA LYS A 221 -7.30 -3.40 -16.66
C LYS A 221 -8.32 -3.35 -17.80
N LYS A 222 -9.08 -4.43 -18.02
CA LYS A 222 -10.10 -4.47 -19.06
C LYS A 222 -11.37 -3.76 -18.61
N GLN A 223 -12.11 -3.20 -19.56
CA GLN A 223 -13.38 -2.52 -19.30
C GLN A 223 -14.36 -3.44 -18.55
N GLU A 224 -14.49 -4.69 -18.97
CA GLU A 224 -15.42 -5.66 -18.36
C GLU A 224 -15.09 -5.92 -16.89
N THR A 225 -13.80 -5.88 -16.53
CA THR A 225 -13.36 -6.02 -15.13
C THR A 225 -13.80 -4.83 -14.28
N TYR A 226 -13.71 -3.61 -14.81
CA TYR A 226 -14.22 -2.43 -14.13
C TYR A 226 -15.75 -2.42 -14.04
N GLU A 227 -16.46 -2.91 -15.05
CA GLU A 227 -17.91 -3.10 -14.99
C GLU A 227 -18.31 -4.07 -13.86
N VAL A 228 -17.60 -5.20 -13.73
CA VAL A 228 -17.78 -6.14 -12.60
C VAL A 228 -17.50 -5.46 -11.27
N MET A 229 -16.42 -4.68 -11.17
CA MET A 229 -16.06 -3.93 -9.97
C MET A 229 -17.17 -2.97 -9.53
N LEU A 230 -17.71 -2.18 -10.47
CA LEU A 230 -18.80 -1.25 -10.20
C LEU A 230 -20.10 -1.97 -9.85
N GLY A 231 -20.44 -3.03 -10.58
CA GLY A 231 -21.61 -3.85 -10.28
C GLY A 231 -21.54 -4.47 -8.88
N LEU A 232 -20.37 -4.96 -8.48
CA LEU A 232 -20.16 -5.50 -7.13
C LEU A 232 -20.36 -4.43 -6.04
N LEU A 233 -19.88 -3.21 -6.25
CA LEU A 233 -20.11 -2.10 -5.32
C LEU A 233 -21.60 -1.73 -5.22
N ILE A 234 -22.31 -1.69 -6.36
CA ILE A 234 -23.75 -1.43 -6.40
C ILE A 234 -24.51 -2.52 -5.63
N ASP A 235 -24.22 -3.79 -5.92
CA ASP A 235 -24.85 -4.95 -5.26
C ASP A 235 -24.66 -4.86 -3.73
N GLU A 236 -23.45 -4.54 -3.27
CA GLU A 236 -23.13 -4.43 -1.84
C GLU A 236 -23.76 -3.20 -1.15
N CYS A 237 -23.92 -2.09 -1.86
CA CYS A 237 -24.70 -0.94 -1.38
C CYS A 237 -26.19 -1.29 -1.27
N GLN A 238 -26.76 -1.96 -2.28
CA GLN A 238 -28.18 -2.35 -2.31
C GLN A 238 -28.53 -3.32 -1.17
N LYS A 239 -27.66 -4.29 -0.87
CA LYS A 239 -27.81 -5.20 0.29
C LYS A 239 -27.97 -4.45 1.62
N ARG A 240 -27.46 -3.22 1.71
CA ARG A 240 -27.53 -2.35 2.88
C ARG A 240 -28.61 -1.28 2.76
N GLY A 241 -29.49 -1.37 1.76
CA GLY A 241 -30.53 -0.38 1.50
C GLY A 241 -30.02 0.97 0.98
N LEU A 242 -28.79 1.02 0.45
CA LEU A 242 -28.18 2.22 -0.09
C LEU A 242 -28.27 2.24 -1.61
N ILE A 243 -28.59 3.40 -2.17
CA ILE A 243 -28.59 3.64 -3.62
C ILE A 243 -27.28 4.35 -3.98
N PHE A 244 -26.38 3.63 -4.65
CA PHE A 244 -25.16 4.22 -5.19
C PHE A 244 -25.36 4.64 -6.65
N SER A 245 -25.41 5.94 -6.88
CA SER A 245 -25.59 6.57 -8.19
C SER A 245 -24.88 7.92 -8.20
N PRO A 246 -23.54 7.93 -8.31
CA PRO A 246 -22.77 9.17 -8.28
C PRO A 246 -23.05 10.00 -9.54
N SER A 247 -23.18 11.31 -9.37
CA SER A 247 -23.30 12.24 -10.51
C SER A 247 -21.95 12.62 -11.11
N ARG A 248 -20.87 12.47 -10.35
CA ARG A 248 -19.51 12.87 -10.76
C ARG A 248 -18.44 11.97 -10.18
N ILE A 249 -17.35 11.80 -10.93
CA ILE A 249 -16.14 11.10 -10.46
C ILE A 249 -14.88 11.69 -11.05
N ASN A 250 -13.81 11.74 -10.26
CA ASN A 250 -12.47 12.10 -10.71
C ASN A 250 -11.67 10.83 -10.98
N LEU A 251 -11.15 10.71 -12.19
CA LEU A 251 -10.40 9.55 -12.67
C LEU A 251 -9.12 9.98 -13.38
N ASP A 252 -8.18 9.05 -13.44
CA ASP A 252 -7.06 9.13 -14.38
C ASP A 252 -7.50 8.80 -15.80
N PHE A 253 -6.73 9.21 -16.81
CA PHE A 253 -7.05 9.10 -18.23
C PHE A 253 -6.95 7.64 -18.77
N GLU A 254 -7.37 6.66 -17.98
CA GLU A 254 -7.46 5.27 -18.39
C GLU A 254 -8.79 4.99 -19.10
N SER A 255 -8.72 4.81 -20.42
CA SER A 255 -9.90 4.68 -21.29
C SER A 255 -10.85 3.55 -20.89
N ALA A 256 -10.32 2.39 -20.50
CA ALA A 256 -11.14 1.25 -20.07
C ALA A 256 -12.00 1.56 -18.84
N THR A 257 -11.44 2.31 -17.87
CA THR A 257 -12.15 2.75 -16.68
C THR A 257 -13.26 3.73 -17.07
N HIS A 258 -12.95 4.72 -17.92
CA HIS A 258 -13.95 5.71 -18.37
C HIS A 258 -15.14 5.05 -19.08
N GLN A 259 -14.87 4.11 -19.99
CA GLN A 259 -15.90 3.39 -20.73
C GLN A 259 -16.79 2.56 -19.80
N ALA A 260 -16.20 1.89 -18.79
CA ALA A 260 -16.97 1.15 -17.79
C ALA A 260 -17.88 2.06 -16.97
N PHE A 261 -17.38 3.22 -16.52
CA PHE A 261 -18.19 4.20 -15.79
C PHE A 261 -19.34 4.73 -16.64
N LYS A 262 -19.08 5.13 -17.89
CA LYS A 262 -20.14 5.60 -18.80
C LYS A 262 -21.16 4.53 -19.16
N LYS A 263 -20.77 3.26 -19.17
CA LYS A 263 -21.71 2.16 -19.41
C LYS A 263 -22.59 1.87 -18.19
N VAL A 264 -22.02 1.88 -16.99
CA VAL A 264 -22.75 1.59 -15.74
C VAL A 264 -23.58 2.79 -15.27
N PHE A 265 -23.05 4.01 -15.45
CA PHE A 265 -23.69 5.27 -15.10
C PHE A 265 -23.67 6.21 -16.32
N PRO A 266 -24.66 6.13 -17.23
CA PRO A 266 -24.67 6.91 -18.48
C PRO A 266 -24.53 8.42 -18.28
N GLU A 267 -25.18 8.94 -17.23
CA GLU A 267 -25.23 10.37 -16.89
C GLU A 267 -24.05 10.84 -16.02
N ILE A 268 -23.05 9.99 -15.73
CA ILE A 268 -21.95 10.39 -14.85
C ILE A 268 -21.03 11.40 -15.53
N ASP A 269 -20.70 12.47 -14.83
CA ASP A 269 -19.63 13.38 -15.21
C ASP A 269 -18.28 12.79 -14.79
N ILE A 270 -17.44 12.47 -15.77
CA ILE A 270 -16.05 12.05 -15.52
C ILE A 270 -15.17 13.28 -15.60
N PHE A 271 -14.35 13.48 -14.58
CA PHE A 271 -13.35 14.54 -14.53
C PHE A 271 -11.95 13.95 -14.53
N GLY A 272 -11.12 14.41 -15.47
CA GLY A 272 -9.73 13.99 -15.61
C GLY A 272 -8.82 14.71 -14.61
N CYS A 273 -7.84 14.00 -14.07
CA CYS A 273 -6.84 14.60 -13.18
C CYS A 273 -5.85 15.52 -13.90
N ASN A 274 -5.82 16.82 -13.58
CA ASN A 274 -4.88 17.77 -14.24
C ASN A 274 -3.41 17.42 -14.04
N PHE A 275 -3.05 16.70 -12.97
CA PHE A 275 -1.69 16.26 -12.76
C PHE A 275 -1.27 15.22 -13.81
N HIS A 276 -2.08 14.16 -13.98
CA HIS A 276 -1.84 13.12 -14.97
C HIS A 276 -1.95 13.64 -16.40
N LEU A 277 -2.82 14.62 -16.66
CA LEU A 277 -2.90 15.32 -17.94
C LEU A 277 -1.57 15.99 -18.29
N LYS A 278 -1.04 16.81 -17.36
CA LYS A 278 0.24 17.51 -17.55
C LYS A 278 1.40 16.54 -17.71
N GLN A 279 1.41 15.46 -16.93
CA GLN A 279 2.40 14.41 -17.09
C GLN A 279 2.34 13.75 -18.47
N ALA A 280 1.15 13.49 -19.00
CA ALA A 280 0.99 12.93 -20.34
C ALA A 280 1.56 13.87 -21.41
N TRP A 281 1.26 15.17 -21.32
CA TRP A 281 1.81 16.18 -22.24
C TRP A 281 3.33 16.31 -22.11
N LEU A 282 3.87 16.28 -20.89
CA LEU A 282 5.33 16.28 -20.65
C LEU A 282 6.01 15.03 -21.18
N ARG A 283 5.38 13.85 -21.08
CA ARG A 283 5.93 12.62 -21.66
C ARG A 283 6.07 12.74 -23.18
N LYS A 284 5.03 13.22 -23.88
CA LYS A 284 5.13 13.45 -25.33
C LYS A 284 6.18 14.51 -25.67
N CYS A 285 6.22 15.63 -24.94
CA CYS A 285 7.27 16.64 -25.08
C CYS A 285 8.68 16.02 -24.95
N ASN A 286 8.90 15.15 -23.96
CA ASN A 286 10.17 14.45 -23.77
C ASN A 286 10.48 13.43 -24.88
N GLU A 287 9.47 12.68 -25.35
CA GLU A 287 9.60 11.72 -26.47
C GLU A 287 10.05 12.41 -27.76
N LEU A 288 9.62 13.65 -27.97
CA LEU A 288 10.03 14.49 -29.10
C LEU A 288 11.42 15.13 -28.93
N GLY A 289 12.11 14.85 -27.82
CA GLY A 289 13.45 15.38 -27.56
C GLY A 289 13.48 16.82 -27.04
N LEU A 290 12.33 17.39 -26.64
CA LEU A 290 12.22 18.77 -26.12
C LEU A 290 12.53 18.89 -24.63
N LYS A 291 13.00 17.81 -23.98
CA LYS A 291 13.22 17.78 -22.53
C LYS A 291 14.14 18.90 -22.04
N LYS A 292 15.30 19.07 -22.68
CA LYS A 292 16.29 20.10 -22.30
C LYS A 292 15.72 21.50 -22.50
N ASP A 293 15.00 21.70 -23.61
CA ASP A 293 14.37 22.96 -23.97
C ASP A 293 13.28 23.36 -22.95
N TYR A 294 12.54 22.38 -22.42
CA TYR A 294 11.56 22.62 -21.35
C TYR A 294 12.22 22.84 -19.97
N GLU A 295 13.33 22.17 -19.68
CA GLU A 295 14.05 22.34 -18.41
C GLU A 295 14.74 23.71 -18.28
N ASP A 296 15.08 24.35 -19.41
CA ASP A 296 15.56 25.72 -19.47
C ASP A 296 14.41 26.73 -19.31
N LYS A 297 14.38 27.43 -18.18
CA LYS A 297 13.32 28.40 -17.85
C LYS A 297 13.28 29.62 -18.76
N GLU A 298 14.39 29.94 -19.42
CA GLU A 298 14.49 31.09 -20.31
C GLU A 298 14.05 30.76 -21.75
N SER A 299 13.96 29.48 -22.08
CA SER A 299 13.54 28.98 -23.40
C SER A 299 12.09 29.35 -23.73
N GLU A 300 11.84 29.68 -25.00
CA GLU A 300 10.49 29.91 -25.52
C GLU A 300 9.61 28.65 -25.41
N ILE A 301 10.20 27.45 -25.52
CA ILE A 301 9.48 26.18 -25.34
C ILE A 301 9.00 26.04 -23.90
N HIS A 302 9.82 26.41 -22.90
CA HIS A 302 9.38 26.41 -21.50
C HIS A 302 8.21 27.37 -21.28
N LYS A 303 8.31 28.60 -21.80
CA LYS A 303 7.26 29.63 -21.67
C LYS A 303 5.96 29.17 -22.34
N TRP A 304 6.03 28.59 -23.53
CA TRP A 304 4.88 28.06 -24.24
C TRP A 304 4.24 26.85 -23.54
N MET A 305 5.04 25.89 -23.07
CA MET A 305 4.53 24.76 -22.26
C MET A 305 3.80 25.24 -20.99
N ARG A 306 4.28 26.33 -20.36
CA ARG A 306 3.59 26.95 -19.23
C ARG A 306 2.23 27.53 -19.61
N ILE A 307 2.07 28.10 -20.80
CA ILE A 307 0.76 28.54 -21.31
C ILE A 307 -0.18 27.35 -21.41
N LEU A 308 0.27 26.25 -22.02
CA LEU A 308 -0.52 25.02 -22.12
C LEU A 308 -0.94 24.49 -20.75
N PHE A 309 -0.06 24.50 -19.73
CA PHE A 309 -0.44 24.04 -18.39
C PHE A 309 -1.44 24.92 -17.64
N GLY A 310 -1.67 26.14 -18.11
CA GLY A 310 -2.75 27.02 -17.66
C GLY A 310 -4.09 26.77 -18.37
N MET A 311 -4.08 26.15 -19.55
CA MET A 311 -5.27 25.87 -20.36
C MET A 311 -6.36 25.03 -19.63
N PRO A 312 -6.05 24.03 -18.79
CA PRO A 312 -7.08 23.29 -18.03
C PRO A 312 -7.92 24.14 -17.06
N PHE A 313 -7.55 25.41 -16.86
CA PHE A 313 -8.31 26.34 -16.04
C PHE A 313 -9.29 27.21 -16.86
N LEU A 314 -9.25 27.16 -18.19
CA LEU A 314 -10.24 27.83 -19.02
C LEU A 314 -11.62 27.15 -18.90
N PRO A 315 -12.71 27.88 -19.22
CA PRO A 315 -13.97 27.24 -19.56
C PRO A 315 -13.77 26.30 -20.73
N SER A 316 -14.39 25.12 -20.69
CA SER A 316 -14.17 24.05 -21.69
C SER A 316 -14.43 24.50 -23.13
N GLU A 317 -15.44 25.34 -23.32
CA GLU A 317 -15.85 25.94 -24.58
C GLU A 317 -14.81 26.94 -25.14
N GLN A 318 -13.93 27.47 -24.29
CA GLN A 318 -12.88 28.40 -24.70
C GLN A 318 -11.55 27.70 -25.01
N VAL A 319 -11.41 26.41 -24.71
CA VAL A 319 -10.16 25.66 -24.91
C VAL A 319 -9.79 25.56 -26.38
N ILE A 320 -10.71 25.08 -27.22
CA ILE A 320 -10.47 24.93 -28.67
C ILE A 320 -10.10 26.28 -29.31
N PRO A 321 -10.91 27.36 -29.17
CA PRO A 321 -10.55 28.64 -29.79
C PRO A 321 -9.27 29.23 -29.19
N PHE A 322 -8.96 28.97 -27.92
CA PHE A 322 -7.70 29.42 -27.32
C PHE A 322 -6.50 28.70 -27.90
N PHE A 323 -6.60 27.38 -28.07
CA PHE A 323 -5.51 26.56 -28.58
C PHE A 323 -5.19 26.91 -30.04
N CYS A 324 -6.19 26.89 -30.92
CA CYS A 324 -6.00 27.05 -32.36
C CYS A 324 -5.65 28.48 -32.80
N ILE A 325 -5.89 29.48 -31.95
CA ILE A 325 -5.60 30.89 -32.26
C ILE A 325 -4.45 31.36 -31.39
N GLU A 326 -4.68 31.59 -30.10
CA GLU A 326 -3.66 32.21 -29.25
C GLU A 326 -2.47 31.28 -28.94
N ALA A 327 -2.70 30.03 -28.58
CA ALA A 327 -1.61 29.15 -28.19
C ALA A 327 -0.69 28.81 -29.38
N THR A 328 -1.25 28.50 -30.54
CA THR A 328 -0.48 28.26 -31.77
C THR A 328 0.21 29.53 -32.29
N CYS A 329 -0.40 30.72 -32.20
CA CYS A 329 0.31 31.96 -32.56
C CYS A 329 1.51 32.27 -31.66
N LEU A 330 1.53 31.74 -30.43
CA LEU A 330 2.60 31.91 -29.47
C LEU A 330 3.60 30.74 -29.48
N SER A 331 3.40 29.73 -30.35
CA SER A 331 4.26 28.56 -30.36
C SER A 331 5.63 28.85 -31.00
N PRO A 332 6.73 28.29 -30.46
CA PRO A 332 8.04 28.45 -31.07
C PRO A 332 8.11 27.76 -32.44
N ILE A 333 8.85 28.35 -33.38
CA ILE A 333 9.10 27.75 -34.70
C ILE A 333 10.05 26.56 -34.52
N ASP A 334 9.49 25.36 -34.43
CA ASP A 334 10.22 24.10 -34.30
C ASP A 334 9.33 22.94 -34.81
N PRO A 335 9.80 22.10 -35.76
CA PRO A 335 9.02 20.96 -36.27
C PRO A 335 8.56 19.99 -35.17
N ARG A 336 9.29 19.90 -34.05
CA ARG A 336 8.92 19.07 -32.90
C ARG A 336 7.73 19.67 -32.15
N ILE A 337 7.57 20.99 -32.16
CA ILE A 337 6.41 21.67 -31.56
C ILE A 337 5.17 21.44 -32.43
N GLU A 338 5.30 21.48 -33.76
CA GLU A 338 4.21 21.15 -34.68
C GLU A 338 3.68 19.71 -34.43
N GLU A 339 4.58 18.73 -34.25
CA GLU A 339 4.17 17.35 -33.91
C GLU A 339 3.49 17.28 -32.53
N LEU A 340 3.95 18.08 -31.57
CA LEU A 340 3.32 18.16 -30.25
C LEU A 340 1.93 18.79 -30.33
N GLU A 341 1.76 19.85 -31.12
CA GLU A 341 0.47 20.50 -31.34
C GLU A 341 -0.53 19.53 -31.99
N GLU A 342 -0.13 18.81 -33.05
CA GLU A 342 -0.99 17.81 -33.70
C GLU A 342 -1.40 16.71 -32.70
N TYR A 343 -0.46 16.24 -31.88
CA TYR A 343 -0.75 15.28 -30.83
C TYR A 343 -1.77 15.82 -29.83
N LEU A 344 -1.61 17.05 -29.34
CA LEU A 344 -2.53 17.65 -28.38
C LEU A 344 -3.91 17.86 -29.00
N LEU A 345 -3.95 18.39 -30.23
CA LEU A 345 -5.17 18.65 -30.98
C LEU A 345 -6.01 17.38 -31.10
N LYS A 346 -5.41 16.31 -31.61
CA LYS A 346 -6.06 15.02 -31.85
C LYS A 346 -6.50 14.30 -30.57
N ASN A 347 -5.69 14.34 -29.51
CA ASN A 347 -5.91 13.48 -28.33
C ASN A 347 -6.66 14.16 -27.19
N TYR A 348 -6.66 15.50 -27.11
CA TYR A 348 -7.24 16.23 -25.97
C TYR A 348 -8.12 17.43 -26.36
N ILE A 349 -7.82 18.14 -27.44
CA ILE A 349 -8.54 19.38 -27.80
C ILE A 349 -9.80 19.08 -28.62
N GLU A 350 -9.67 18.32 -29.71
CA GLU A 350 -10.77 17.88 -30.58
C GLU A 350 -11.17 16.43 -30.32
N SER A 351 -10.70 15.87 -29.21
CA SER A 351 -10.92 14.48 -28.84
C SER A 351 -12.36 14.22 -28.42
N GLN A 352 -13.01 13.26 -29.06
CA GLN A 352 -14.31 12.75 -28.61
C GLN A 352 -14.18 11.89 -27.35
N ASN A 353 -13.03 11.24 -27.15
CA ASN A 353 -12.80 10.34 -26.02
C ASN A 353 -12.37 11.10 -24.75
N LEU A 354 -11.57 12.17 -24.92
CA LEU A 354 -11.02 12.97 -23.83
C LEU A 354 -11.30 14.48 -24.07
N PRO A 355 -12.56 14.88 -24.24
CA PRO A 355 -12.92 16.25 -24.61
C PRO A 355 -12.53 17.25 -23.52
N PRO A 356 -12.34 18.55 -23.87
CA PRO A 356 -12.05 19.59 -22.90
C PRO A 356 -13.04 19.67 -21.72
N SER A 357 -14.32 19.35 -21.90
CA SER A 357 -15.31 19.31 -20.81
C SER A 357 -14.94 18.37 -19.66
N MET A 358 -14.12 17.35 -19.94
CA MET A 358 -13.65 16.36 -18.96
C MET A 358 -12.50 16.89 -18.10
N TRP A 359 -11.64 17.77 -18.61
CA TRP A 359 -10.40 18.16 -17.92
C TRP A 359 -10.19 19.67 -17.77
N ALA A 360 -10.91 20.49 -18.52
CA ALA A 360 -10.89 21.94 -18.43
C ALA A 360 -12.13 22.47 -17.70
N SER A 361 -11.92 23.42 -16.79
CA SER A 361 -13.00 24.15 -16.12
C SER A 361 -12.42 25.32 -15.32
N GLN A 362 -13.23 26.33 -15.00
CA GLN A 362 -12.90 27.39 -14.04
C GLN A 362 -13.31 27.07 -12.60
N ASP A 363 -14.10 26.03 -12.38
CA ASP A 363 -14.64 25.69 -11.07
C ASP A 363 -13.55 25.09 -10.17
N LEU A 364 -13.08 25.87 -9.19
CA LEU A 364 -12.07 25.42 -8.22
C LEU A 364 -12.62 24.50 -7.13
N SER A 365 -13.95 24.33 -7.05
CA SER A 365 -14.56 23.30 -6.20
C SER A 365 -14.34 21.91 -6.76
N ARG A 366 -14.10 21.79 -8.08
CA ARG A 366 -13.70 20.53 -8.71
C ARG A 366 -12.29 20.17 -8.27
N PRO A 367 -12.08 18.99 -7.66
CA PRO A 367 -10.75 18.51 -7.33
C PRO A 367 -9.90 18.39 -8.60
N ARG A 368 -8.82 19.17 -8.71
CA ARG A 368 -8.01 19.23 -9.93
C ARG A 368 -6.79 18.33 -9.92
N THR A 369 -6.40 17.82 -8.76
CA THR A 369 -5.23 16.96 -8.62
C THR A 369 -5.57 15.75 -7.78
N THR A 370 -5.01 14.62 -8.16
CA THR A 370 -4.98 13.39 -7.37
C THR A 370 -3.83 13.40 -6.36
N ASN A 371 -3.29 14.58 -6.00
CA ASN A 371 -2.22 14.71 -5.00
C ASN A 371 -2.58 13.98 -3.70
N CYS A 372 -3.87 13.97 -3.34
CA CYS A 372 -4.37 13.21 -2.20
C CYS A 372 -4.31 11.70 -2.43
N CYS A 373 -4.67 11.18 -3.62
CA CYS A 373 -4.48 9.78 -4.00
C CYS A 373 -3.00 9.39 -3.96
N GLU A 374 -2.14 10.18 -4.58
CA GLU A 374 -0.70 9.92 -4.64
C GLU A 374 -0.04 9.98 -3.27
N SER A 375 -0.39 11.00 -2.47
CA SER A 375 0.09 11.11 -1.09
C SER A 375 -0.43 9.95 -0.25
N PHE A 376 -1.67 9.51 -0.47
CA PHE A 376 -2.20 8.33 0.18
C PHE A 376 -1.42 7.09 -0.26
N HIS A 377 -1.22 6.84 -1.55
CA HIS A 377 -0.46 5.71 -2.08
C HIS A 377 0.98 5.68 -1.57
N ALA A 378 1.66 6.82 -1.55
CA ALA A 378 3.01 6.95 -1.00
C ALA A 378 3.05 6.69 0.51
N HIS A 379 2.01 7.09 1.26
CA HIS A 379 1.90 6.80 2.68
C HIS A 379 1.55 5.33 2.93
N PHE A 380 0.57 4.80 2.19
CA PHE A 380 0.09 3.42 2.28
C PHE A 380 1.20 2.43 1.95
N GLN A 381 2.05 2.73 0.96
CA GLN A 381 3.21 1.91 0.65
C GLN A 381 4.15 1.74 1.87
N LYS A 382 4.23 2.73 2.78
CA LYS A 382 5.09 2.67 3.98
C LYS A 382 4.56 1.69 5.05
N PHE A 383 3.30 1.27 4.97
CA PHE A 383 2.74 0.23 5.84
C PHE A 383 3.27 -1.17 5.48
N PHE A 384 3.88 -1.31 4.31
CA PHE A 384 4.43 -2.57 3.81
C PHE A 384 5.95 -2.59 3.86
N GLN A 385 6.51 -3.75 4.18
CA GLN A 385 7.97 -3.93 4.20
C GLN A 385 8.56 -4.21 2.82
N ASN A 386 7.76 -4.83 1.94
CA ASN A 386 8.09 -5.21 0.58
C ASN A 386 6.94 -4.78 -0.33
N SER A 387 7.22 -4.57 -1.61
CA SER A 387 6.17 -4.50 -2.64
C SER A 387 5.41 -5.82 -2.70
N ASN A 388 4.13 -5.76 -3.07
CA ASN A 388 3.24 -6.91 -3.26
C ASN A 388 3.03 -7.76 -1.99
N PRO A 389 2.32 -7.22 -0.97
CA PRO A 389 2.00 -7.98 0.24
C PRO A 389 1.12 -9.20 -0.07
N ASN A 390 1.18 -10.24 0.77
CA ASN A 390 0.15 -11.30 0.70
C ASN A 390 -1.21 -10.75 1.19
N ILE A 391 -2.30 -11.43 0.84
CA ILE A 391 -3.67 -11.00 1.13
C ILE A 391 -3.92 -10.71 2.62
N PHE A 392 -3.44 -11.58 3.53
CA PHE A 392 -3.64 -11.39 4.96
C PHE A 392 -2.91 -10.15 5.49
N THR A 393 -1.67 -9.92 5.02
CA THR A 393 -0.92 -8.71 5.37
C THR A 393 -1.60 -7.47 4.81
N LEU A 394 -2.17 -7.52 3.61
CA LEU A 394 -2.93 -6.41 3.05
C LEU A 394 -4.14 -6.09 3.94
N ILE A 395 -4.98 -7.08 4.26
CA ILE A 395 -6.19 -6.91 5.08
C ILE A 395 -5.87 -6.29 6.44
N ASN A 396 -4.82 -6.77 7.12
CA ASN A 396 -4.40 -6.20 8.40
C ASN A 396 -3.96 -4.73 8.26
N ARG A 397 -3.21 -4.37 7.20
CA ARG A 397 -2.83 -2.98 6.96
C ARG A 397 -3.98 -2.08 6.54
N LEU A 398 -5.00 -2.63 5.89
CA LEU A 398 -6.25 -1.90 5.67
C LEU A 398 -6.92 -1.55 7.01
N GLY A 399 -6.83 -2.43 8.01
CA GLY A 399 -7.27 -2.14 9.38
C GLY A 399 -6.55 -0.93 9.99
N ASP A 400 -5.23 -0.87 9.86
CA ASP A 400 -4.44 0.28 10.34
C ASP A 400 -4.85 1.59 9.66
N VAL A 401 -5.07 1.55 8.33
CA VAL A 401 -5.56 2.70 7.57
C VAL A 401 -6.97 3.09 8.00
N GLN A 402 -7.84 2.12 8.25
CA GLN A 402 -9.21 2.36 8.69
C GLN A 402 -9.24 3.13 10.02
N GLN A 403 -8.34 2.83 10.97
CA GLN A 403 -8.26 3.61 12.21
C GLN A 403 -8.00 5.09 11.96
N LEU A 404 -7.13 5.42 10.99
CA LEU A 404 -6.90 6.82 10.57
C LEU A 404 -8.14 7.42 9.88
N THR A 405 -8.89 6.62 9.13
CA THR A 405 -10.15 7.05 8.50
C THR A 405 -11.24 7.31 9.55
N LEU A 406 -11.36 6.48 10.58
CA LEU A 406 -12.32 6.67 11.68
C LEU A 406 -12.06 7.96 12.47
N MET A 407 -10.79 8.35 12.66
CA MET A 407 -10.44 9.64 13.25
C MET A 407 -10.99 10.81 12.41
N LYS A 408 -10.95 10.69 11.08
CA LYS A 408 -11.51 11.70 10.16
C LYS A 408 -13.04 11.70 10.19
N PHE A 409 -13.69 10.52 10.24
CA PHE A 409 -15.14 10.41 10.43
C PHE A 409 -15.62 11.11 11.70
N SER A 410 -14.87 10.96 12.81
CA SER A 410 -15.15 11.66 14.07
C SER A 410 -15.06 13.19 13.90
N ALA A 411 -14.00 13.71 13.28
CA ALA A 411 -13.86 15.14 12.99
C ALA A 411 -15.02 15.66 12.10
N ILE A 412 -15.37 14.92 11.05
CA ILE A 412 -16.49 15.25 10.16
C ILE A 412 -17.82 15.29 10.91
N SER A 413 -18.07 14.34 11.81
CA SER A 413 -19.30 14.29 12.61
C SER A 413 -19.45 15.51 13.54
N LYS A 414 -18.33 16.15 13.91
CA LYS A 414 -18.28 17.39 14.69
C LYS A 414 -18.32 18.66 13.82
N GLY A 415 -18.37 18.53 12.49
CA GLY A 415 -18.30 19.64 11.56
C GLY A 415 -16.92 20.29 11.45
N GLU A 416 -15.85 19.61 11.89
CA GLU A 416 -14.50 20.12 11.81
C GLU A 416 -13.95 20.01 10.38
N ASN A 417 -13.28 21.05 9.90
CA ASN A 417 -12.62 21.07 8.59
C ASN A 417 -11.15 20.67 8.72
N ALA A 418 -10.64 19.96 7.70
CA ALA A 418 -9.23 19.67 7.59
C ALA A 418 -8.41 20.97 7.49
N LYS A 419 -7.26 21.02 8.18
CA LYS A 419 -6.35 22.17 8.09
C LYS A 419 -5.67 22.20 6.73
N THR A 420 -5.96 23.23 5.93
CA THR A 420 -5.25 23.51 4.69
C THR A 420 -3.87 24.12 4.99
N ARG A 421 -2.82 23.67 4.28
CA ARG A 421 -1.49 24.28 4.42
C ARG A 421 -1.53 25.71 3.91
N LYS A 422 -0.75 26.60 4.53
CA LYS A 422 -0.65 28.02 4.12
C LYS A 422 -0.32 28.18 2.63
N ARG A 423 0.59 27.35 2.10
CA ARG A 423 0.97 27.33 0.68
C ARG A 423 -0.24 27.08 -0.23
N ASP A 424 -1.02 26.04 0.07
CA ASP A 424 -2.14 25.61 -0.77
C ASP A 424 -3.26 26.66 -0.72
N ARG A 425 -3.51 27.24 0.45
CA ARG A 425 -4.46 28.35 0.62
C ARG A 425 -4.05 29.58 -0.21
N CYS A 426 -2.81 30.04 -0.09
CA CYS A 426 -2.33 31.18 -0.87
C CYS A 426 -2.35 30.92 -2.39
N GLN A 427 -2.13 29.67 -2.83
CA GLN A 427 -2.25 29.32 -4.23
C GLN A 427 -3.71 29.39 -4.70
N ARG A 428 -4.65 28.85 -3.90
CA ARG A 428 -6.09 28.94 -4.19
C ARG A 428 -6.56 30.39 -4.28
N GLU A 429 -6.19 31.24 -3.32
CA GLU A 429 -6.53 32.68 -3.33
C GLU A 429 -6.04 33.38 -4.61
N ARG A 430 -4.84 33.04 -5.11
CA ARG A 430 -4.32 33.58 -6.38
C ARG A 430 -5.14 33.15 -7.58
N TRP A 431 -5.51 31.87 -7.61
CA TRP A 431 -6.36 31.32 -8.68
C TRP A 431 -7.75 31.94 -8.66
N GLU A 432 -8.37 32.10 -7.48
CA GLU A 432 -9.67 32.76 -7.32
C GLU A 432 -9.61 34.20 -7.84
N LYS A 433 -8.56 34.96 -7.49
CA LYS A 433 -8.35 36.31 -8.00
C LYS A 433 -8.21 36.34 -9.53
N ALA A 434 -7.40 35.46 -10.10
CA ALA A 434 -7.21 35.39 -11.55
C ALA A 434 -8.50 35.02 -12.30
N ILE A 435 -9.30 34.10 -11.74
CA ILE A 435 -10.62 33.74 -12.29
C ILE A 435 -11.56 34.95 -12.27
N GLN A 436 -11.58 35.70 -11.16
CA GLN A 436 -12.44 36.88 -11.06
C GLN A 436 -12.04 37.95 -12.08
N GLU A 437 -10.75 38.28 -12.17
CA GLU A 437 -10.25 39.25 -13.16
C GLU A 437 -10.58 38.84 -14.59
N PHE A 438 -10.50 37.53 -14.89
CA PHE A 438 -10.83 37.02 -16.22
C PHE A 438 -12.33 37.04 -16.52
N ARG A 439 -13.19 36.68 -15.55
CA ARG A 439 -14.66 36.77 -15.68
C ARG A 439 -15.14 38.21 -15.86
N GLU A 440 -14.45 39.16 -15.25
CA GLU A 440 -14.70 40.60 -15.40
C GLU A 440 -14.07 41.19 -16.66
N ALA A 441 -13.48 40.35 -17.54
CA ALA A 441 -12.78 40.76 -18.75
C ALA A 441 -11.66 41.79 -18.53
N ARG A 442 -11.06 41.83 -17.33
CA ARG A 442 -9.94 42.74 -16.99
C ARG A 442 -8.59 42.23 -17.50
N ILE A 443 -8.51 40.94 -17.82
CA ILE A 443 -7.31 40.30 -18.37
C ILE A 443 -7.69 39.43 -19.57
N SER A 444 -6.77 39.31 -20.51
CA SER A 444 -6.89 38.43 -21.69
C SER A 444 -6.82 36.95 -21.32
N ARG A 445 -7.22 36.07 -22.25
CA ARG A 445 -7.06 34.60 -22.09
C ARG A 445 -5.60 34.20 -21.83
N VAL A 446 -4.65 34.81 -22.56
CA VAL A 446 -3.21 34.54 -22.43
C VAL A 446 -2.70 34.95 -21.06
N GLU A 447 -3.08 36.14 -20.55
CA GLU A 447 -2.71 36.57 -19.22
C GLU A 447 -3.32 35.68 -18.13
N TYR A 448 -4.57 35.27 -18.32
CA TYR A 448 -5.26 34.37 -17.40
C TYR A 448 -4.54 33.03 -17.28
N VAL A 449 -4.29 32.31 -18.38
CA VAL A 449 -3.62 31.00 -18.33
C VAL A 449 -2.21 31.11 -17.76
N ASN A 450 -1.49 32.21 -18.02
CA ASN A 450 -0.18 32.46 -17.43
C ASN A 450 -0.23 32.65 -15.91
N LYS A 451 -1.24 33.36 -15.40
CA LYS A 451 -1.48 33.47 -13.94
C LYS A 451 -1.85 32.12 -13.34
N MET A 452 -2.67 31.32 -14.03
CA MET A 452 -3.08 30.00 -13.55
C MET A 452 -1.93 28.99 -13.55
N SER A 453 -0.96 29.14 -14.46
CA SER A 453 0.19 28.24 -14.58
C SER A 453 1.29 28.48 -13.54
N TYR A 454 1.20 29.55 -12.76
CA TYR A 454 2.23 29.95 -11.80
C TYR A 454 2.43 28.93 -10.68
N LYS A 455 3.66 28.41 -10.54
CA LYS A 455 4.09 27.42 -9.54
C LYS A 455 3.29 26.11 -9.55
N LEU A 456 2.90 25.66 -10.74
CA LEU A 456 2.37 24.30 -10.90
C LEU A 456 3.42 23.21 -10.64
N PHE A 457 4.71 23.58 -10.52
CA PHE A 457 5.80 22.76 -9.99
C PHE A 457 6.78 23.63 -9.18
#